data_AF-A0A7W0MAH4-F1
#
_entry.id   AF-A0A7W0MAH4-F1
#
_cell.length_a   1.000
_cell.length_b   1.000
_cell.length_c   1.000
_cell.angle_alpha   90.00
_cell.angle_beta   90.00
_cell.angle_gamma   90.00
#
_symmetry.space_group_name_H-M   'P 1'
#
loop_
_entity.id
_entity.type
_entity.pdbx_description
1 polymer ?
#
loop_
_entity_poly.entity_id
_entity_poly.type
_entity_poly.pdbx_seq_one_letter_code
_entity_poly.pdbx_strand_id
1 'polypeptide(L)'
;DLFLFDPHVSIDASDDDLKSLADKVRKRGLVVGSVVAPVWPPTGGGSAMDEGEGRTNFLKQVEKGCRIAKTLREIGVRPYGVVRIDSASGPGDWAKDPAANQMRIAETFRMACDIAADHGEKLAAEGEICWGGMHSWKAMLELLEMVGRPETLGFQADMAHTLLYLMGYNAPDAGLLPQGFDFSDEAAFDAAYKKMTDALRPWTIDFHVAQNDATVFGSGSHDKTGRHCLPDDPNGKLDIVKRAGYWLRDENGQPMTRFQHICWDGCMFPNSVMQKQETWNKILGAMVAVRDAHGWS
;
A
#
# COMPACT_ATOMS: atom_id res chain seq x y z
N ASP A 1 -3.37 9.36 5.06
CA ASP A 1 -2.48 9.49 3.90
C ASP A 1 -2.95 10.57 2.94
N LEU A 2 -2.05 11.11 2.11
CA LEU A 2 -2.37 12.10 1.09
C LEU A 2 -2.07 11.55 -0.30
N PHE A 3 -3.08 11.51 -1.16
CA PHE A 3 -2.86 11.25 -2.57
C PHE A 3 -2.39 12.53 -3.28
N LEU A 4 -1.19 12.50 -3.87
CA LEU A 4 -0.56 13.65 -4.50
C LEU A 4 -1.01 13.80 -5.96
N PHE A 5 -2.31 13.93 -6.18
CA PHE A 5 -2.89 14.21 -7.49
C PHE A 5 -4.11 15.11 -7.37
N ASP A 6 -4.41 15.85 -8.45
CA ASP A 6 -5.56 16.73 -8.51
C ASP A 6 -6.88 15.93 -8.53
N PRO A 7 -7.96 16.46 -7.90
CA PRO A 7 -8.10 17.79 -7.30
C PRO A 7 -7.71 17.84 -5.81
N HIS A 8 -7.02 16.83 -5.28
CA HIS A 8 -6.69 16.76 -3.85
C HIS A 8 -5.46 17.59 -3.50
N VAL A 9 -4.26 17.01 -3.64
CA VAL A 9 -2.99 17.69 -3.43
C VAL A 9 -2.25 17.61 -4.74
N SER A 10 -2.10 18.73 -5.46
CA SER A 10 -1.39 18.70 -6.73
C SER A 10 0.05 18.21 -6.53
N ILE A 11 0.52 17.34 -7.43
CA ILE A 11 1.93 16.88 -7.45
C ILE A 11 2.90 18.03 -7.73
N ASP A 12 2.37 19.13 -8.30
CA ASP A 12 3.08 20.37 -8.60
C ASP A 12 2.82 21.47 -7.55
N ALA A 13 2.28 21.10 -6.37
CA ALA A 13 2.02 22.05 -5.29
C ALA A 13 3.26 22.87 -4.91
N SER A 14 3.10 24.19 -4.88
CA SER A 14 4.15 25.11 -4.43
C SER A 14 4.36 25.02 -2.92
N ASP A 15 5.45 25.60 -2.41
CA ASP A 15 5.69 25.65 -0.96
C ASP A 15 4.58 26.41 -0.21
N ASP A 16 3.95 27.40 -0.84
CA ASP A 16 2.83 28.14 -0.24
C ASP A 16 1.54 27.32 -0.23
N ASP A 17 1.29 26.51 -1.25
CA ASP A 17 0.20 25.53 -1.25
C ASP A 17 0.38 24.51 -0.12
N LEU A 18 1.61 24.01 0.07
CA LEU A 18 1.95 23.07 1.13
C LEU A 18 1.85 23.69 2.53
N LYS A 19 2.20 24.96 2.70
CA LYS A 19 1.95 25.69 3.97
C LYS A 19 0.45 25.81 4.25
N SER A 20 -0.36 26.16 3.25
CA SER A 20 -1.81 26.23 3.38
C SER A 20 -2.42 24.86 3.73
N LEU A 21 -1.93 23.79 3.12
CA LEU A 21 -2.29 22.41 3.46
C LEU A 21 -1.91 22.08 4.92
N ALA A 22 -0.68 22.42 5.33
CA ALA A 22 -0.21 22.20 6.69
C ALA A 22 -1.06 22.92 7.73
N ASP A 23 -1.48 24.17 7.47
CA ASP A 23 -2.35 24.92 8.37
C ASP A 23 -3.74 24.28 8.51
N LYS A 24 -4.29 23.74 7.41
CA LYS A 24 -5.55 22.97 7.46
C LYS A 24 -5.40 21.71 8.31
N VAL A 25 -4.27 21.00 8.20
CA VAL A 25 -3.96 19.80 8.99
C VAL A 25 -3.84 20.15 10.48
N ARG A 26 -3.04 21.17 10.83
CA ARG A 26 -2.86 21.64 12.22
C ARG A 26 -4.15 22.11 12.87
N LYS A 27 -4.97 22.87 12.14
CA LYS A 27 -6.27 23.36 12.66
C LYS A 27 -7.20 22.22 13.09
N ARG A 28 -6.99 21.02 12.56
CA ARG A 28 -7.75 19.81 12.90
C ARG A 28 -7.06 18.94 13.96
N GLY A 29 -5.90 19.34 14.45
CA GLY A 29 -5.10 18.54 15.39
C GLY A 29 -4.60 17.24 14.79
N LEU A 30 -4.42 17.20 13.46
CA LEU A 30 -3.98 16.01 12.73
C LEU A 30 -2.51 16.15 12.33
N VAL A 31 -1.93 15.01 11.94
CA VAL A 31 -0.66 14.93 11.20
C VAL A 31 -0.89 14.14 9.92
N VAL A 32 0.04 14.27 8.99
CA VAL A 32 0.09 13.46 7.77
C VAL A 32 0.94 12.23 8.05
N GLY A 33 0.41 11.04 7.72
CA GLY A 33 1.16 9.79 7.69
C GLY A 33 1.92 9.65 6.37
N SER A 34 1.39 8.84 5.47
CA SER A 34 2.02 8.60 4.17
C SER A 34 1.51 9.52 3.07
N VAL A 35 2.32 9.68 2.03
CA VAL A 35 1.89 10.32 0.77
C VAL A 35 1.98 9.30 -0.36
N VAL A 36 1.09 9.38 -1.34
CA VAL A 36 1.07 8.47 -2.50
C VAL A 36 1.59 9.22 -3.72
N ALA A 37 2.71 8.76 -4.29
CA ALA A 37 3.23 9.31 -5.53
C ALA A 37 2.37 8.83 -6.72
N PRO A 38 1.89 9.72 -7.60
CA PRO A 38 0.98 9.39 -8.68
C PRO A 38 1.74 8.82 -9.89
N VAL A 39 2.34 7.64 -9.72
CA VAL A 39 3.31 7.06 -10.65
C VAL A 39 2.71 6.46 -11.92
N TRP A 40 1.39 6.54 -12.11
CA TRP A 40 0.69 5.89 -13.22
C TRP A 40 0.57 6.79 -14.47
N PRO A 41 0.46 6.22 -15.69
CA PRO A 41 0.37 7.01 -16.91
C PRO A 41 -0.75 8.09 -16.93
N PRO A 42 -1.99 7.81 -16.47
CA PRO A 42 -3.06 8.83 -16.47
C PRO A 42 -2.79 10.02 -15.55
N THR A 43 -1.87 9.87 -14.59
CA THR A 43 -1.50 10.90 -13.62
C THR A 43 -0.15 11.54 -13.93
N GLY A 44 0.38 11.33 -15.14
CA GLY A 44 1.66 11.88 -15.60
C GLY A 44 2.89 11.06 -15.21
N GLY A 45 2.70 9.86 -14.65
CA GLY A 45 3.75 8.89 -14.41
C GLY A 45 3.96 7.94 -15.59
N GLY A 46 4.46 6.74 -15.32
CA GLY A 46 4.79 5.75 -16.34
C GLY A 46 5.14 4.39 -15.74
N SER A 47 5.18 3.35 -16.57
CA SER A 47 5.52 2.00 -16.11
C SER A 47 6.97 1.93 -15.62
N ALA A 48 7.18 1.35 -14.43
CA ALA A 48 8.52 1.06 -13.92
C ALA A 48 9.24 -0.04 -14.72
N MET A 49 8.52 -0.76 -15.58
CA MET A 49 9.05 -1.79 -16.47
C MET A 49 9.52 -1.21 -17.82
N ASP A 50 9.09 0.00 -18.20
CA ASP A 50 9.52 0.66 -19.43
C ASP A 50 10.85 1.40 -19.22
N GLU A 51 11.91 0.99 -19.90
CA GLU A 51 13.25 1.56 -19.73
C GLU A 51 13.45 2.94 -20.39
N GLY A 52 12.44 3.44 -21.12
CA GLY A 52 12.45 4.73 -21.81
C GLY A 52 11.68 5.83 -21.08
N GLU A 53 10.67 6.39 -21.77
CA GLU A 53 9.88 7.52 -21.27
C GLU A 53 9.06 7.13 -20.04
N GLY A 54 8.56 5.90 -19.95
CA GLY A 54 7.81 5.41 -18.80
C GLY A 54 8.60 5.46 -17.49
N ARG A 55 9.82 4.90 -17.44
CA ARG A 55 10.73 5.03 -16.28
C ARG A 55 11.06 6.49 -15.98
N THR A 56 11.29 7.31 -17.01
CA THR A 56 11.58 8.74 -16.81
C THR A 56 10.43 9.45 -16.10
N ASN A 57 9.20 9.24 -16.57
CA ASN A 57 8.01 9.83 -15.95
C ASN A 57 7.72 9.25 -14.57
N PHE A 58 7.92 7.94 -14.39
CA PHE A 58 7.84 7.27 -13.09
C PHE A 58 8.74 7.96 -12.05
N LEU A 59 10.04 8.04 -12.35
CA LEU A 59 11.04 8.61 -11.45
C LEU A 59 10.78 10.08 -11.16
N LYS A 60 10.31 10.84 -12.15
CA LYS A 60 9.90 12.24 -11.96
C LYS A 60 8.76 12.38 -10.95
N GLN A 61 7.77 11.48 -10.96
CA GLN A 61 6.69 11.51 -9.97
C GLN A 61 7.16 11.07 -8.59
N VAL A 62 8.09 10.11 -8.50
CA VAL A 62 8.74 9.75 -7.23
C VAL A 62 9.51 10.95 -6.66
N GLU A 63 10.30 11.65 -7.48
CA GLU A 63 11.06 12.84 -7.07
C GLU A 63 10.15 13.93 -6.52
N LYS A 64 9.09 14.30 -7.26
CA LYS A 64 8.12 15.29 -6.79
C LYS A 64 7.42 14.86 -5.51
N GLY A 65 7.04 13.59 -5.40
CA GLY A 65 6.43 13.03 -4.20
C GLY A 65 7.37 13.11 -2.99
N CYS A 66 8.64 12.74 -3.16
CA CYS A 66 9.67 12.84 -2.12
C CYS A 66 9.94 14.29 -1.70
N ARG A 67 9.97 15.23 -2.66
CA ARG A 67 10.07 16.67 -2.37
C ARG A 67 8.91 17.14 -1.49
N ILE A 68 7.67 16.83 -1.87
CA ILE A 68 6.49 17.22 -1.08
C ILE A 68 6.54 16.60 0.33
N ALA A 69 6.87 15.31 0.41
CA ALA A 69 6.99 14.58 1.67
C ALA A 69 8.02 15.23 2.62
N LYS A 70 9.20 15.56 2.08
CA LYS A 70 10.26 16.29 2.80
C LYS A 70 9.78 17.66 3.26
N THR A 71 9.15 18.45 2.38
CA THR A 71 8.65 19.79 2.74
C THR A 71 7.60 19.72 3.84
N LEU A 72 6.66 18.78 3.80
CA LEU A 72 5.65 18.60 4.86
C LEU A 72 6.28 18.18 6.19
N ARG A 73 7.36 17.38 6.16
CA ARG A 73 8.15 17.01 7.33
C ARG A 73 8.89 18.22 7.92
N GLU A 74 9.52 19.04 7.08
CA GLU A 74 10.24 20.26 7.52
C GLU A 74 9.28 21.32 8.08
N ILE A 75 8.08 21.42 7.52
CA ILE A 75 7.00 22.25 8.08
C ILE A 75 6.52 21.68 9.44
N GLY A 76 6.73 20.39 9.71
CA GLY A 76 6.39 19.74 10.98
C GLY A 76 4.98 19.18 11.06
N VAL A 77 4.33 18.93 9.92
CA VAL A 77 3.00 18.27 9.88
C VAL A 77 3.07 16.81 9.44
N ARG A 78 4.24 16.33 9.02
CA ARG A 78 4.50 14.93 8.68
C ARG A 78 5.74 14.43 9.44
N PRO A 79 5.61 14.10 10.74
CA PRO A 79 6.76 13.68 11.56
C PRO A 79 7.30 12.29 11.19
N TYR A 80 6.50 11.49 10.49
CA TYR A 80 6.80 10.12 10.08
C TYR A 80 6.10 9.77 8.76
N GLY A 81 6.22 8.51 8.35
CA GLY A 81 5.51 7.94 7.21
C GLY A 81 6.43 7.60 6.04
N VAL A 82 5.82 7.24 4.92
CA VAL A 82 6.52 6.83 3.69
C VAL A 82 5.98 7.58 2.47
N VAL A 83 6.64 7.41 1.34
CA VAL A 83 6.11 7.72 0.01
C VAL A 83 5.71 6.39 -0.63
N ARG A 84 4.40 6.15 -0.80
CA ARG A 84 3.90 4.95 -1.46
C ARG A 84 4.13 5.03 -2.96
N ILE A 85 4.57 3.92 -3.53
CA ILE A 85 4.78 3.71 -4.97
C ILE A 85 4.23 2.35 -5.41
N ASP A 86 4.09 2.17 -6.72
CA ASP A 86 3.76 0.90 -7.38
C ASP A 86 4.69 0.66 -8.56
N SER A 87 4.54 -0.46 -9.28
CA SER A 87 5.25 -0.67 -10.54
C SER A 87 4.58 0.00 -11.76
N ALA A 88 3.33 0.47 -11.61
CA ALA A 88 2.54 1.06 -12.70
C ALA A 88 2.50 0.19 -13.98
N SER A 89 2.60 -1.13 -13.82
CA SER A 89 2.69 -2.11 -14.91
C SER A 89 1.63 -3.18 -14.71
N GLY A 90 0.95 -3.64 -15.75
CA GLY A 90 -0.08 -4.69 -15.63
C GLY A 90 0.53 -6.09 -15.42
N PRO A 91 -0.13 -7.01 -14.67
CA PRO A 91 0.36 -8.38 -14.49
C PRO A 91 0.47 -9.15 -15.81
N GLY A 92 -0.45 -8.90 -16.75
CA GLY A 92 -0.43 -9.53 -18.07
C GLY A 92 0.77 -9.11 -18.93
N ASP A 93 1.19 -7.85 -18.87
CA ASP A 93 2.39 -7.40 -19.58
C ASP A 93 3.67 -7.92 -18.91
N TRP A 94 3.70 -7.91 -17.57
CA TRP A 94 4.79 -8.50 -16.80
C TRP A 94 4.98 -10.00 -17.11
N ALA A 95 3.89 -10.75 -17.27
CA ALA A 95 3.92 -12.19 -17.54
C ALA A 95 4.53 -12.57 -18.90
N LYS A 96 4.73 -11.62 -19.82
CA LYS A 96 5.35 -11.87 -21.14
C LYS A 96 6.82 -12.29 -21.03
N ASP A 97 7.53 -11.78 -20.04
CA ASP A 97 8.91 -12.14 -19.72
C ASP A 97 9.17 -11.88 -18.22
N PRO A 98 8.68 -12.76 -17.33
CA PRO A 98 8.66 -12.51 -15.88
C PRO A 98 10.04 -12.15 -15.32
N ALA A 99 11.09 -12.90 -15.69
CA ALA A 99 12.44 -12.67 -15.18
C ALA A 99 13.01 -11.33 -15.66
N ALA A 100 12.91 -11.02 -16.96
CA ALA A 100 13.42 -9.75 -17.47
C ALA A 100 12.61 -8.56 -16.95
N ASN A 101 11.29 -8.69 -16.88
CA ASN A 101 10.41 -7.64 -16.41
C ASN A 101 10.59 -7.36 -14.91
N GLN A 102 10.82 -8.41 -14.11
CA GLN A 102 11.17 -8.25 -12.70
C GLN A 102 12.49 -7.49 -12.52
N MET A 103 13.52 -7.83 -13.32
CA MET A 103 14.80 -7.10 -13.33
C MET A 103 14.62 -5.62 -13.70
N ARG A 104 13.81 -5.31 -14.71
CA ARG A 104 13.54 -3.93 -15.13
C ARG A 104 12.85 -3.11 -14.03
N ILE A 105 11.84 -3.68 -13.38
CA ILE A 105 11.15 -3.02 -12.26
C ILE A 105 12.11 -2.82 -11.09
N ALA A 106 12.91 -3.86 -10.74
CA ALA A 106 13.89 -3.76 -9.67
C ALA A 106 14.91 -2.65 -9.92
N GLU A 107 15.39 -2.51 -11.16
CA GLU A 107 16.31 -1.44 -11.53
C GLU A 107 15.68 -0.05 -11.39
N THR A 108 14.46 0.14 -11.89
CA THR A 108 13.73 1.40 -11.70
C THR A 108 13.50 1.71 -10.21
N PHE A 109 13.20 0.70 -9.39
CA PHE A 109 13.03 0.88 -7.96
C PHE A 109 14.35 1.22 -7.23
N ARG A 110 15.50 0.73 -7.70
CA ARG A 110 16.81 1.18 -7.19
C ARG A 110 17.04 2.66 -7.45
N MET A 111 16.74 3.13 -8.66
CA MET A 111 16.82 4.56 -9.00
C MET A 111 15.85 5.40 -8.15
N ALA A 112 14.63 4.89 -7.91
CA ALA A 112 13.67 5.51 -7.01
C ALA A 112 14.19 5.57 -5.56
N CYS A 113 14.87 4.52 -5.08
CA CYS A 113 15.51 4.53 -3.76
C CYS A 113 16.59 5.62 -3.66
N ASP A 114 17.38 5.84 -4.71
CA ASP A 114 18.39 6.92 -4.68
C ASP A 114 17.72 8.29 -4.55
N ILE A 115 16.66 8.54 -5.31
CA ILE A 115 15.84 9.76 -5.18
C ILE A 115 15.28 9.92 -3.76
N ALA A 116 14.71 8.86 -3.19
CA ALA A 116 14.14 8.91 -1.84
C ALA A 116 15.22 9.18 -0.78
N ALA A 117 16.39 8.53 -0.91
CA ALA A 117 17.52 8.73 0.00
C ALA A 117 18.04 10.18 -0.05
N ASP A 118 18.13 10.79 -1.23
CA ASP A 118 18.52 12.20 -1.40
C ASP A 118 17.57 13.18 -0.69
N HIS A 119 16.30 12.79 -0.53
CA HIS A 119 15.29 13.56 0.20
C HIS A 119 15.16 13.13 1.68
N GLY A 120 15.91 12.12 2.11
CA GLY A 120 15.78 11.50 3.44
C GLY A 120 14.41 10.85 3.66
N GLU A 121 13.78 10.33 2.61
CA GLU A 121 12.49 9.63 2.64
C GLU A 121 12.65 8.12 2.49
N LYS A 122 11.59 7.38 2.84
CA LYS A 122 11.45 5.95 2.57
C LYS A 122 10.31 5.70 1.61
N LEU A 123 10.46 4.71 0.75
CA LEU A 123 9.46 4.24 -0.19
C LEU A 123 8.78 2.99 0.35
N ALA A 124 7.46 2.88 0.16
CA ALA A 124 6.76 1.63 0.37
C ALA A 124 6.04 1.19 -0.91
N ALA A 125 6.31 -0.03 -1.34
CA ALA A 125 5.59 -0.67 -2.43
C ALA A 125 4.29 -1.26 -1.87
N GLU A 126 3.13 -0.79 -2.33
CA GLU A 126 1.85 -1.31 -1.86
C GLU A 126 1.56 -2.70 -2.42
N GLY A 127 1.24 -3.63 -1.52
CA GLY A 127 0.88 -4.98 -1.90
C GLY A 127 -0.46 -5.08 -2.60
N GLU A 128 -0.55 -4.68 -3.86
CA GLU A 128 -1.77 -4.68 -4.66
C GLU A 128 -1.67 -5.65 -5.85
N ILE A 129 -2.76 -6.38 -6.10
CA ILE A 129 -2.78 -7.45 -7.11
C ILE A 129 -2.74 -6.94 -8.56
N CYS A 130 -3.05 -5.67 -8.83
CA CYS A 130 -3.09 -5.14 -10.19
C CYS A 130 -1.73 -4.66 -10.72
N TRP A 131 -0.65 -4.80 -9.95
CA TRP A 131 0.68 -4.36 -10.35
C TRP A 131 1.62 -5.53 -10.65
N GLY A 132 2.07 -5.65 -11.90
CA GLY A 132 3.10 -6.57 -12.36
C GLY A 132 4.36 -6.49 -11.50
N GLY A 133 4.98 -7.63 -11.21
CA GLY A 133 6.10 -7.75 -10.27
C GLY A 133 5.76 -7.58 -8.78
N MET A 134 4.53 -7.14 -8.45
CA MET A 134 4.04 -6.96 -7.08
C MET A 134 2.76 -7.77 -6.80
N HIS A 135 2.10 -8.30 -7.82
CA HIS A 135 0.78 -8.95 -7.79
C HIS A 135 0.67 -10.28 -7.00
N SER A 136 1.71 -10.70 -6.29
CA SER A 136 1.68 -11.86 -5.38
C SER A 136 2.74 -11.73 -4.29
N TRP A 137 2.59 -12.46 -3.19
CA TRP A 137 3.57 -12.45 -2.11
C TRP A 137 4.96 -12.95 -2.55
N LYS A 138 5.03 -13.89 -3.50
CA LYS A 138 6.30 -14.38 -4.06
C LYS A 138 6.98 -13.33 -4.92
N ALA A 139 6.25 -12.76 -5.89
CA ALA A 139 6.80 -11.75 -6.79
C ALA A 139 7.20 -10.48 -6.03
N MET A 140 6.41 -10.07 -5.03
CA MET A 140 6.73 -8.92 -4.17
C MET A 140 7.98 -9.19 -3.33
N LEU A 141 8.10 -10.36 -2.71
CA LEU A 141 9.31 -10.72 -1.95
C LEU A 141 10.54 -10.73 -2.86
N GLU A 142 10.45 -11.40 -4.01
CA GLU A 142 11.52 -11.41 -5.02
C GLU A 142 11.91 -9.99 -5.44
N LEU A 143 10.94 -9.11 -5.67
CA LEU A 143 11.20 -7.71 -6.01
C LEU A 143 12.04 -7.02 -4.93
N LEU A 144 11.59 -7.09 -3.67
CA LEU A 144 12.24 -6.43 -2.54
C LEU A 144 13.68 -6.93 -2.35
N GLU A 145 13.88 -8.25 -2.46
CA GLU A 145 15.20 -8.88 -2.39
C GLU A 145 16.09 -8.46 -3.57
N MET A 146 15.55 -8.42 -4.79
CA MET A 146 16.28 -7.96 -5.97
C MET A 146 16.67 -6.49 -5.86
N VAL A 147 15.80 -5.61 -5.39
CA VAL A 147 16.15 -4.19 -5.19
C VAL A 147 17.31 -4.07 -4.19
N GLY A 148 17.26 -4.83 -3.09
CA GLY A 148 18.37 -4.93 -2.14
C GLY A 148 18.62 -3.64 -1.34
N ARG A 149 17.58 -2.83 -1.09
CA ARG A 149 17.65 -1.53 -0.39
C ARG A 149 16.68 -1.46 0.81
N PRO A 150 16.75 -2.39 1.79
CA PRO A 150 15.75 -2.51 2.87
C PRO A 150 15.63 -1.29 3.79
N GLU A 151 16.63 -0.41 3.82
CA GLU A 151 16.59 0.83 4.60
C GLU A 151 15.78 1.94 3.93
N THR A 152 15.64 1.88 2.60
CA THR A 152 14.98 2.91 1.79
C THR A 152 13.68 2.43 1.16
N LEU A 153 13.58 1.14 0.80
CA LEU A 153 12.38 0.53 0.25
C LEU A 153 11.86 -0.55 1.19
N GLY A 154 10.56 -0.51 1.47
CA GLY A 154 9.84 -1.59 2.12
C GLY A 154 8.49 -1.87 1.47
N PHE A 155 7.66 -2.60 2.21
CA PHE A 155 6.34 -3.04 1.81
C PHE A 155 5.27 -2.26 2.57
N GLN A 156 4.24 -1.81 1.87
CA GLN A 156 2.98 -1.37 2.49
C GLN A 156 2.00 -2.54 2.41
N ALA A 157 1.62 -3.06 3.57
CA ALA A 157 0.67 -4.16 3.66
C ALA A 157 -0.76 -3.60 3.73
N ASP A 158 -1.57 -3.85 2.71
CA ASP A 158 -3.01 -3.63 2.75
C ASP A 158 -3.73 -4.97 2.96
N MET A 159 -4.61 -5.06 3.96
CA MET A 159 -5.27 -6.31 4.31
C MET A 159 -6.23 -6.82 3.22
N ALA A 160 -6.93 -5.94 2.50
CA ALA A 160 -7.86 -6.30 1.44
C ALA A 160 -7.12 -6.87 0.22
N HIS A 161 -6.01 -6.24 -0.15
CA HIS A 161 -5.22 -6.68 -1.28
C HIS A 161 -4.42 -7.95 -0.97
N THR A 162 -3.81 -8.05 0.22
CA THR A 162 -3.02 -9.22 0.61
C THR A 162 -3.88 -10.46 0.84
N LEU A 163 -5.18 -10.32 1.16
CA LEU A 163 -6.13 -11.44 1.10
C LEU A 163 -6.12 -12.13 -0.28
N LEU A 164 -6.04 -11.35 -1.35
CA LEU A 164 -6.07 -11.87 -2.73
C LEU A 164 -4.74 -12.51 -3.15
N TYR A 165 -3.63 -12.22 -2.44
CA TYR A 165 -2.41 -13.01 -2.58
C TYR A 165 -2.59 -14.45 -2.11
N LEU A 166 -3.33 -14.66 -1.02
CA LEU A 166 -3.62 -16.00 -0.52
C LEU A 166 -4.42 -16.80 -1.55
N MET A 167 -5.31 -16.14 -2.27
CA MET A 167 -6.11 -16.74 -3.33
C MET A 167 -5.35 -16.92 -4.66
N GLY A 168 -4.15 -16.35 -4.79
CA GLY A 168 -3.37 -16.42 -6.03
C GLY A 168 -4.07 -15.79 -7.23
N TYR A 169 -4.89 -14.74 -7.04
CA TYR A 169 -5.83 -14.24 -8.05
C TYR A 169 -5.19 -13.96 -9.42
N ASN A 170 -4.05 -13.25 -9.43
CA ASN A 170 -3.26 -12.98 -10.64
C ASN A 170 -1.98 -13.84 -10.75
N ALA A 171 -1.76 -14.75 -9.79
CA ALA A 171 -0.61 -15.65 -9.75
C ALA A 171 -0.99 -16.99 -9.10
N PRO A 172 -1.69 -17.89 -9.83
CA PRO A 172 -2.20 -19.14 -9.26
C PRO A 172 -1.11 -20.01 -8.62
N ASP A 173 0.10 -20.03 -9.18
CA ASP A 173 1.26 -20.78 -8.66
C ASP A 173 1.82 -20.22 -7.33
N ALA A 174 1.40 -19.01 -6.96
CA ALA A 174 1.69 -18.39 -5.68
C ALA A 174 0.52 -18.52 -4.68
N GLY A 175 -0.64 -19.03 -5.09
CA GLY A 175 -1.79 -19.23 -4.22
C GLY A 175 -1.47 -20.12 -3.01
N LEU A 176 -2.01 -19.75 -1.86
CA LEU A 176 -1.90 -20.50 -0.60
C LEU A 176 -3.22 -21.18 -0.21
N LEU A 177 -4.34 -20.70 -0.75
CA LEU A 177 -5.66 -21.28 -0.58
C LEU A 177 -6.12 -21.91 -1.90
N PRO A 178 -6.80 -23.08 -1.85
CA PRO A 178 -7.37 -23.68 -3.05
C PRO A 178 -8.48 -22.82 -3.64
N GLN A 179 -8.76 -23.00 -4.93
CA GLN A 179 -9.91 -22.36 -5.56
C GLN A 179 -11.21 -22.81 -4.88
N GLY A 180 -12.11 -21.87 -4.60
CA GLY A 180 -13.36 -22.15 -3.90
C GLY A 180 -13.19 -22.49 -2.43
N PHE A 181 -12.08 -22.05 -1.80
CA PHE A 181 -11.81 -22.24 -0.39
C PHE A 181 -13.01 -21.90 0.50
N ASP A 182 -13.29 -22.79 1.46
CA ASP A 182 -14.30 -22.58 2.48
C ASP A 182 -13.73 -21.70 3.59
N PHE A 183 -14.14 -20.43 3.62
CA PHE A 183 -13.71 -19.46 4.62
C PHE A 183 -14.15 -19.77 6.05
N SER A 184 -14.97 -20.80 6.27
CA SER A 184 -15.24 -21.31 7.62
C SER A 184 -14.09 -22.14 8.20
N ASP A 185 -13.16 -22.62 7.37
CA ASP A 185 -11.91 -23.26 7.81
C ASP A 185 -10.88 -22.20 8.26
N GLU A 186 -11.15 -21.60 9.42
CA GLU A 186 -10.30 -20.58 10.03
C GLU A 186 -8.85 -21.06 10.24
N ALA A 187 -8.65 -22.35 10.52
CA ALA A 187 -7.31 -22.90 10.77
C ALA A 187 -6.45 -22.93 9.50
N ALA A 188 -7.00 -23.41 8.38
CA ALA A 188 -6.30 -23.37 7.11
C ALA A 188 -6.07 -21.92 6.63
N PHE A 189 -7.06 -21.04 6.83
CA PHE A 189 -6.93 -19.63 6.49
C PHE A 189 -5.83 -18.96 7.31
N ASP A 190 -5.82 -19.12 8.63
CA ASP A 190 -4.78 -18.59 9.51
C ASP A 190 -3.39 -19.11 9.14
N ALA A 191 -3.26 -20.40 8.80
CA ALA A 191 -1.99 -20.98 8.36
C ALA A 191 -1.48 -20.33 7.06
N ALA A 192 -2.37 -20.12 6.08
CA ALA A 192 -2.03 -19.44 4.83
C ALA A 192 -1.66 -17.97 5.07
N TYR A 193 -2.45 -17.25 5.89
CA TYR A 193 -2.20 -15.85 6.24
C TYR A 193 -0.86 -15.70 6.96
N LYS A 194 -0.57 -16.58 7.93
CA LYS A 194 0.70 -16.60 8.66
C LYS A 194 1.88 -16.83 7.72
N LYS A 195 1.78 -17.79 6.79
CA LYS A 195 2.86 -18.07 5.82
C LYS A 195 3.19 -16.86 4.95
N MET A 196 2.17 -16.16 4.45
CA MET A 196 2.36 -14.94 3.66
C MET A 196 2.94 -13.80 4.51
N THR A 197 2.37 -13.56 5.70
CA THR A 197 2.84 -12.50 6.58
C THR A 197 4.24 -12.73 7.11
N ASP A 198 4.63 -13.96 7.46
CA ASP A 198 6.01 -14.26 7.87
C ASP A 198 7.04 -13.91 6.78
N ALA A 199 6.67 -14.04 5.50
CA ALA A 199 7.53 -13.69 4.38
C ALA A 199 7.66 -12.17 4.16
N LEU A 200 6.56 -11.43 4.29
CA LEU A 200 6.49 -9.99 3.95
C LEU A 200 6.60 -9.04 5.16
N ARG A 201 6.23 -9.49 6.37
CA ARG A 201 6.30 -8.69 7.61
C ARG A 201 7.70 -8.11 7.87
N PRO A 202 8.82 -8.82 7.64
CA PRO A 202 10.15 -8.25 7.83
C PRO A 202 10.42 -6.99 6.98
N TRP A 203 9.73 -6.88 5.84
CA TRP A 203 9.84 -5.75 4.91
C TRP A 203 8.78 -4.68 5.14
N THR A 204 7.79 -4.92 5.99
CA THR A 204 6.63 -4.04 6.14
C THR A 204 6.99 -2.78 6.92
N ILE A 205 6.73 -1.62 6.32
CA ILE A 205 7.03 -0.28 6.89
C ILE A 205 5.85 0.69 6.79
N ASP A 206 4.70 0.21 6.30
CA ASP A 206 3.41 0.91 6.34
C ASP A 206 2.29 -0.15 6.34
N PHE A 207 1.16 0.15 6.96
CA PHE A 207 0.08 -0.81 7.16
C PHE A 207 -1.30 -0.17 7.01
N HIS A 208 -2.08 -0.75 6.12
CA HIS A 208 -3.47 -0.41 5.86
C HIS A 208 -4.38 -1.51 6.38
N VAL A 209 -5.18 -1.15 7.38
CA VAL A 209 -6.30 -1.94 7.85
C VAL A 209 -7.42 -1.83 6.83
N ALA A 210 -7.94 -2.98 6.40
CA ALA A 210 -8.95 -3.04 5.36
C ALA A 210 -9.81 -4.30 5.48
N GLN A 211 -10.93 -4.32 4.77
CA GLN A 211 -11.83 -5.47 4.62
C GLN A 211 -12.01 -5.81 3.14
N ASN A 212 -12.21 -7.08 2.82
CA ASN A 212 -12.49 -7.56 1.47
C ASN A 212 -13.39 -8.80 1.52
N ASP A 213 -14.30 -8.93 0.56
CA ASP A 213 -15.27 -10.03 0.43
C ASP A 213 -14.74 -11.22 -0.40
N ALA A 214 -13.42 -11.32 -0.56
CA ALA A 214 -12.69 -12.19 -1.49
C ALA A 214 -12.95 -11.91 -2.98
N THR A 215 -13.36 -10.68 -3.32
CA THR A 215 -13.57 -10.26 -4.71
C THR A 215 -12.69 -9.09 -5.14
N VAL A 216 -12.64 -8.89 -6.45
CA VAL A 216 -12.00 -7.74 -7.09
C VAL A 216 -13.05 -6.75 -7.56
N PHE A 217 -12.67 -5.48 -7.65
CA PHE A 217 -13.45 -4.43 -8.27
C PHE A 217 -12.54 -3.66 -9.23
N GLY A 218 -13.03 -3.42 -10.45
CA GLY A 218 -12.32 -2.62 -11.44
C GLY A 218 -12.92 -1.22 -11.51
N SER A 219 -12.10 -0.17 -11.43
CA SER A 219 -12.51 1.19 -11.75
C SER A 219 -11.35 2.04 -12.28
N GLY A 220 -11.59 2.77 -13.37
CA GLY A 220 -10.56 3.60 -14.00
C GLY A 220 -9.36 2.80 -14.49
N SER A 221 -8.14 3.25 -14.15
CA SER A 221 -6.88 2.58 -14.50
C SER A 221 -6.56 1.34 -13.67
N HIS A 222 -7.35 1.05 -12.63
CA HIS A 222 -7.26 -0.20 -11.88
C HIS A 222 -8.20 -1.21 -12.53
N ASP A 223 -7.71 -1.90 -13.57
CA ASP A 223 -8.52 -2.79 -14.40
C ASP A 223 -9.13 -3.95 -13.59
N LYS A 224 -8.47 -4.38 -12.50
CA LYS A 224 -8.96 -5.32 -11.45
C LYS A 224 -8.16 -5.16 -10.13
N THR A 225 -8.58 -4.26 -9.24
CA THR A 225 -7.97 -4.12 -7.89
C THR A 225 -8.78 -4.90 -6.85
N GLY A 226 -8.19 -5.17 -5.68
CA GLY A 226 -8.91 -5.82 -4.60
C GLY A 226 -10.02 -4.92 -4.06
N ARG A 227 -11.24 -5.44 -3.99
CA ARG A 227 -12.39 -4.65 -3.54
C ARG A 227 -12.31 -4.34 -2.05
N HIS A 228 -12.18 -3.07 -1.67
CA HIS A 228 -12.36 -2.69 -0.27
C HIS A 228 -13.84 -2.73 0.12
N CYS A 229 -14.10 -3.26 1.30
CA CYS A 229 -15.41 -3.36 1.93
C CYS A 229 -15.46 -2.52 3.20
N LEU A 230 -16.66 -2.23 3.70
CA LEU A 230 -16.84 -1.64 5.02
C LEU A 230 -16.38 -2.62 6.11
N PRO A 231 -15.97 -2.15 7.30
CA PRO A 231 -15.52 -3.04 8.38
C PRO A 231 -16.54 -4.12 8.75
N ASP A 232 -17.83 -3.80 8.67
CA ASP A 232 -18.97 -4.66 9.01
C ASP A 232 -19.71 -5.21 7.78
N ASP A 233 -19.06 -5.25 6.61
CA ASP A 233 -19.64 -5.87 5.43
C ASP A 233 -19.98 -7.35 5.74
N PRO A 234 -21.25 -7.78 5.55
CA PRO A 234 -21.68 -9.13 5.91
C PRO A 234 -20.98 -10.23 5.10
N ASN A 235 -20.34 -9.88 3.97
CA ASN A 235 -19.56 -10.81 3.16
C ASN A 235 -18.06 -10.72 3.41
N GLY A 236 -17.59 -9.78 4.24
CA GLY A 236 -16.19 -9.61 4.59
C GLY A 236 -15.56 -10.91 5.09
N LYS A 237 -14.34 -11.19 4.63
CA LYS A 237 -13.63 -12.45 4.95
C LYS A 237 -12.62 -12.30 6.07
N LEU A 238 -12.21 -11.07 6.39
CA LEU A 238 -11.20 -10.84 7.40
C LEU A 238 -11.88 -10.63 8.75
N ASP A 239 -11.52 -11.45 9.73
CA ASP A 239 -11.49 -10.97 11.12
C ASP A 239 -10.38 -9.93 11.20
N ILE A 240 -10.78 -8.66 11.06
CA ILE A 240 -9.86 -7.52 10.90
C ILE A 240 -8.91 -7.43 12.09
N VAL A 241 -9.43 -7.52 13.31
CA VAL A 241 -8.63 -7.37 14.52
C VAL A 241 -7.63 -8.51 14.61
N LYS A 242 -8.10 -9.76 14.58
CA LYS A 242 -7.23 -10.95 14.65
C LYS A 242 -6.13 -10.91 13.59
N ARG A 243 -6.48 -10.62 12.34
CA ARG A 243 -5.56 -10.74 11.20
C ARG A 243 -4.60 -9.56 11.07
N ALA A 244 -4.97 -8.37 11.56
CA ALA A 244 -4.02 -7.27 11.74
C ALA A 244 -2.85 -7.68 12.64
N GLY A 245 -3.09 -8.55 13.63
CA GLY A 245 -2.05 -9.07 14.51
C GLY A 245 -0.87 -9.76 13.81
N TYR A 246 -1.09 -10.41 12.66
CA TYR A 246 0.00 -11.04 11.91
C TYR A 246 0.97 -10.04 11.27
N TRP A 247 0.53 -8.79 11.09
CA TRP A 247 1.34 -7.68 10.57
C TRP A 247 1.91 -6.82 11.70
N LEU A 248 1.10 -6.58 12.74
CA LEU A 248 1.40 -5.66 13.83
C LEU A 248 2.23 -6.29 14.96
N ARG A 249 2.38 -7.62 14.98
CA ARG A 249 3.19 -8.31 16.00
C ARG A 249 4.27 -9.18 15.35
N ASP A 250 5.42 -9.25 16.00
CA ASP A 250 6.49 -10.17 15.62
C ASP A 250 6.18 -11.63 16.01
N GLU A 251 7.08 -12.55 15.68
CA GLU A 251 6.93 -13.98 16.01
C GLU A 251 6.87 -14.29 17.53
N ASN A 252 7.33 -13.36 18.37
CA ASN A 252 7.27 -13.45 19.84
C ASN A 252 6.03 -12.73 20.39
N GLY A 253 5.15 -12.23 19.52
CA GLY A 253 3.96 -11.49 19.88
C GLY A 253 4.24 -10.05 20.34
N GLN A 254 5.44 -9.50 20.16
CA GLN A 254 5.74 -8.11 20.50
C GLN A 254 5.24 -7.16 19.41
N PRO A 255 4.71 -5.98 19.75
CA PRO A 255 4.30 -4.99 18.76
C PRO A 255 5.45 -4.56 17.85
N MET A 256 5.17 -4.43 16.55
CA MET A 256 6.11 -3.94 15.55
C MET A 256 6.35 -2.43 15.75
N THR A 257 7.61 -2.01 15.65
CA THR A 257 8.01 -0.59 15.79
C THR A 257 8.44 0.05 14.47
N ARG A 258 8.38 -0.69 13.35
CA ARG A 258 8.87 -0.25 12.03
C ARG A 258 8.00 0.82 11.37
N PHE A 259 6.75 0.97 11.82
CA PHE A 259 5.84 2.01 11.35
C PHE A 259 5.11 2.70 12.49
N GLN A 260 4.96 4.01 12.33
CA GLN A 260 4.35 4.96 13.29
C GLN A 260 3.00 5.48 12.79
N HIS A 261 2.56 4.99 11.61
CA HIS A 261 1.21 4.87 10.99
C HIS A 261 0.40 3.54 11.00
N ILE A 262 -0.90 3.55 11.31
CA ILE A 262 -1.88 2.64 10.67
C ILE A 262 -2.91 3.49 9.94
N CYS A 263 -3.29 3.09 8.73
CA CYS A 263 -4.34 3.74 7.95
C CYS A 263 -5.52 2.79 7.74
N TRP A 264 -6.72 3.33 7.53
CA TRP A 264 -7.80 2.54 6.95
C TRP A 264 -7.81 2.82 5.46
N ASP A 265 -7.74 1.78 4.63
CA ASP A 265 -7.97 1.94 3.20
C ASP A 265 -9.46 1.71 2.87
N GLY A 266 -10.09 2.78 2.39
CA GLY A 266 -11.46 2.81 1.91
C GLY A 266 -11.53 3.11 0.42
N CYS A 267 -10.46 2.82 -0.33
CA CYS A 267 -10.40 3.01 -1.77
C CYS A 267 -11.65 2.41 -2.42
N MET A 268 -12.18 3.11 -3.43
CA MET A 268 -13.38 2.71 -4.19
C MET A 268 -14.71 2.69 -3.41
N PHE A 269 -14.78 3.22 -2.18
CA PHE A 269 -16.08 3.47 -1.56
C PHE A 269 -16.87 4.50 -2.39
N PRO A 270 -18.14 4.22 -2.74
CA PRO A 270 -18.99 5.21 -3.39
C PRO A 270 -19.13 6.46 -2.52
N ASN A 271 -19.27 7.64 -3.15
CA ASN A 271 -19.49 8.91 -2.42
C ASN A 271 -20.68 8.84 -1.45
N SER A 272 -21.74 8.09 -1.80
CA SER A 272 -22.91 7.89 -0.93
C SER A 272 -22.60 7.12 0.35
N VAL A 273 -21.55 6.29 0.37
CA VAL A 273 -21.04 5.61 1.56
C VAL A 273 -20.20 6.58 2.40
N MET A 274 -19.31 7.35 1.75
CA MET A 274 -18.44 8.32 2.43
C MET A 274 -19.19 9.51 3.04
N GLN A 275 -20.39 9.84 2.56
CA GLN A 275 -21.23 10.91 3.11
C GLN A 275 -21.98 10.52 4.40
N LYS A 276 -21.94 9.25 4.80
CA LYS A 276 -22.62 8.77 6.02
C LYS A 276 -21.67 8.84 7.21
N GLN A 277 -22.05 9.56 8.26
CA GLN A 277 -21.28 9.63 9.51
C GLN A 277 -21.04 8.23 10.13
N GLU A 278 -22.03 7.34 10.01
CA GLU A 278 -21.95 5.97 10.51
C GLU A 278 -20.77 5.19 9.91
N THR A 279 -20.46 5.39 8.62
CA THR A 279 -19.31 4.80 7.94
C THR A 279 -18.02 5.12 8.70
N TRP A 280 -17.80 6.39 9.01
CA TRP A 280 -16.59 6.83 9.71
C TRP A 280 -16.52 6.35 11.15
N ASN A 281 -17.66 6.28 11.85
CA ASN A 281 -17.73 5.73 13.20
C ASN A 281 -17.34 4.24 13.23
N LYS A 282 -17.80 3.47 12.24
CA LYS A 282 -17.47 2.04 12.10
C LYS A 282 -15.99 1.83 11.78
N ILE A 283 -15.46 2.59 10.83
CA ILE A 283 -14.04 2.58 10.48
C ILE A 283 -13.19 2.92 11.70
N LEU A 284 -13.50 4.03 12.39
CA LEU A 284 -12.78 4.44 13.58
C LEU A 284 -12.87 3.37 14.69
N GLY A 285 -14.05 2.77 14.89
CA GLY A 285 -14.24 1.68 15.84
C GLY A 285 -13.35 0.47 15.55
N ALA A 286 -13.26 0.04 14.28
CA ALA A 286 -12.38 -1.05 13.86
C ALA A 286 -10.89 -0.71 14.07
N MET A 287 -10.47 0.51 13.69
CA MET A 287 -9.10 0.99 13.89
C MET A 287 -8.71 1.06 15.36
N VAL A 288 -9.62 1.54 16.22
CA VAL A 288 -9.43 1.54 17.68
C VAL A 288 -9.31 0.12 18.23
N ALA A 289 -10.16 -0.81 17.78
CA ALA A 289 -10.09 -2.20 18.20
C ALA A 289 -8.74 -2.87 17.80
N VAL A 290 -8.25 -2.59 16.59
CA VAL A 290 -6.92 -3.04 16.15
C VAL A 290 -5.82 -2.47 17.03
N ARG A 291 -5.84 -1.15 17.28
CA ARG A 291 -4.86 -0.47 18.15
C ARG A 291 -4.87 -1.05 19.56
N ASP A 292 -6.04 -1.20 20.15
CA ASP A 292 -6.20 -1.68 21.53
C ASP A 292 -5.76 -3.15 21.68
N ALA A 293 -5.97 -3.97 20.64
CA ALA A 293 -5.56 -5.38 20.64
C ALA A 293 -4.07 -5.59 20.35
N HIS A 294 -3.44 -4.76 19.52
CA HIS A 294 -2.08 -5.00 19.03
C HIS A 294 -1.02 -4.05 19.55
N GLY A 295 -1.40 -2.98 20.24
CA GLY A 295 -0.49 -2.06 20.92
C GLY A 295 0.23 -1.20 19.89
N TRP A 296 -0.21 0.04 19.77
CA TRP A 296 0.35 0.94 18.78
C TRP A 296 0.17 2.37 19.26
N SER A 297 1.29 3.02 19.57
CA SER A 297 1.39 4.33 20.24
C SER A 297 2.42 5.22 19.55
#